data_AF-A0A9Q7TJJ0-F1
#
_entry.id   AF-A0A9Q7TJJ0-F1
#
_cell.length_a   1.000
_cell.length_b   1.000
_cell.length_c   1.000
_cell.angle_alpha   90.00
_cell.angle_beta   90.00
_cell.angle_gamma   90.00
#
_symmetry.space_group_name_H-M   'P 1'
#
loop_
_entity.id
_entity.type
_entity.pdbx_description
1 polymer ?
#
loop_
_entity_poly.entity_id
_entity_poly.type
_entity_poly.pdbx_seq_one_letter_code
_entity_poly.pdbx_strand_id
1 'polypeptide(L)'
;MTGRGPPPPPPPGPPPPAPPHLAQRPPPPPPPPPPPPHPSPPPPTPKDAPSTCPSEPRNGNFQSIQADTIPTNGVQSSVPDKAAPGTATDDKRAFALERTSLLQQLEIDRILSAFRLNPYDVLEVPLEADDKEINKIYRKKSLLIHPDKVKHVEAFDLLKKASSHLLDEEKRKTLDETVMDARLMVLKELNLAFATAYDDPRLANLSPSWEERVRAATKELMVDDELRRRKAIRIQHQQEGEAHRKREQAVEERKRKAEQEAAWEQTRDHRVADWRAFQKGGKKKKSDNVLG
;
A
#
# COMPACT_ATOMS: atom_id res chain seq x y z
N MET A 1 73.40 -28.99 57.46
CA MET A 1 73.72 -28.29 56.19
C MET A 1 72.47 -27.56 55.73
N THR A 2 72.38 -26.28 56.03
CA THR A 2 71.18 -25.45 55.80
C THR A 2 71.17 -24.91 54.37
N GLY A 3 70.16 -25.30 53.58
CA GLY A 3 69.97 -24.85 52.20
C GLY A 3 69.53 -23.39 52.11
N ARG A 4 70.19 -22.61 51.25
CA ARG A 4 69.75 -21.27 50.84
C ARG A 4 68.70 -21.41 49.73
N GLY A 5 67.53 -20.81 49.91
CA GLY A 5 66.52 -20.66 48.86
C GLY A 5 66.98 -19.66 47.77
N PRO A 6 66.40 -19.75 46.56
CA PRO A 6 66.77 -18.89 45.44
C PRO A 6 66.33 -17.43 45.62
N PRO A 7 67.05 -16.45 45.04
CA PRO A 7 66.73 -15.03 45.18
C PRO A 7 65.49 -14.63 44.36
N PRO A 8 64.78 -13.55 44.76
CA PRO A 8 63.59 -13.07 44.06
C PRO A 8 63.93 -12.42 42.70
N PRO A 9 62.97 -12.41 41.74
CA PRO A 9 63.17 -11.83 40.41
C PRO A 9 63.25 -10.30 40.44
N PRO A 10 63.93 -9.67 39.46
CA PRO A 10 64.05 -8.22 39.36
C PRO A 10 62.72 -7.54 38.97
N PRO A 11 62.54 -6.26 39.33
CA PRO A 11 61.32 -5.50 38.99
C PRO A 11 61.21 -5.22 37.48
N PRO A 12 59.99 -5.05 36.96
CA PRO A 12 59.77 -4.75 35.54
C PRO A 12 60.34 -3.39 35.15
N GLY A 13 60.96 -3.33 33.97
CA GLY A 13 61.55 -2.11 33.41
C GLY A 13 60.49 -1.07 32.99
N PRO A 14 60.90 0.20 32.78
CA PRO A 14 60.00 1.27 32.39
C PRO A 14 59.41 1.04 30.97
N PRO A 15 58.16 1.50 30.71
CA PRO A 15 57.52 1.35 29.41
C PRO A 15 58.24 2.16 28.31
N PRO A 16 58.18 1.72 27.05
CA PRO A 16 58.84 2.40 25.93
C PRO A 16 58.20 3.78 25.66
N PRO A 17 58.97 4.75 25.15
CA PRO A 17 58.46 6.08 24.81
C PRO A 17 57.44 6.01 23.66
N ALA A 18 56.41 6.85 23.75
CA ALA A 18 55.38 6.96 22.73
C ALA A 18 55.96 7.46 21.38
N PRO A 19 55.48 6.97 20.23
CA PRO A 19 55.98 7.38 18.93
C PRO A 19 55.65 8.86 18.64
N PRO A 20 56.59 9.63 18.03
CA PRO A 20 56.32 11.00 17.63
C PRO A 20 55.55 11.03 16.29
N HIS A 21 54.62 11.97 16.17
CA HIS A 21 53.81 12.33 14.99
C HIS A 21 52.54 11.52 14.70
N LEU A 22 51.46 11.89 15.37
CA LEU A 22 50.19 12.14 14.67
C LEU A 22 49.94 13.64 14.70
N ALA A 23 50.30 14.29 13.59
CA ALA A 23 49.91 15.66 13.32
C ALA A 23 48.39 15.79 13.41
N GLN A 24 47.95 16.80 14.14
CA GLN A 24 46.56 17.15 14.42
C GLN A 24 45.80 17.30 13.09
N ARG A 25 44.89 16.38 12.77
CA ARG A 25 43.84 16.66 11.78
C ARG A 25 42.84 17.60 12.45
N PRO A 26 42.49 18.75 11.84
CA PRO A 26 41.44 19.60 12.38
C PRO A 26 40.11 18.84 12.43
N PRO A 27 39.24 19.12 13.41
CA PRO A 27 37.94 18.47 13.53
C PRO A 27 37.05 18.78 12.31
N PRO A 28 36.14 17.86 11.93
CA PRO A 28 35.20 18.12 10.85
C PRO A 28 34.24 19.26 11.22
N PRO A 29 33.75 20.05 10.24
CA PRO A 29 32.81 21.14 10.50
C PRO A 29 31.48 20.60 11.05
N PRO A 30 30.77 21.39 11.87
CA PRO A 30 29.47 21.00 12.41
C PRO A 30 28.42 20.86 11.30
N PRO A 31 27.39 20.00 11.48
CA PRO A 31 26.30 19.87 10.52
C PRO A 31 25.49 21.17 10.43
N PRO A 32 24.87 21.45 9.26
CA PRO A 32 24.03 22.64 9.10
C PRO A 32 22.83 22.62 10.05
N PRO A 33 22.35 23.80 10.50
CA PRO A 33 21.18 23.88 11.36
C PRO A 33 19.93 23.33 10.64
N PRO A 34 18.98 22.73 11.38
CA PRO A 34 17.72 22.28 10.81
C PRO A 34 16.95 23.48 10.22
N PRO A 35 16.19 23.27 9.13
CA PRO A 35 15.34 24.32 8.56
C PRO A 35 14.33 24.82 9.61
N PRO A 36 13.96 26.11 9.57
CA PRO A 36 12.95 26.64 10.49
C PRO A 36 11.63 25.89 10.31
N PRO A 37 10.87 25.66 11.41
CA PRO A 37 9.57 25.03 11.31
C PRO A 37 8.66 25.87 10.42
N HIS A 38 8.09 25.22 9.40
CA HIS A 38 7.06 25.81 8.56
C HIS A 38 5.90 26.29 9.46
N PRO A 39 5.36 27.50 9.25
CA PRO A 39 4.20 27.95 10.00
C PRO A 39 3.04 26.97 9.74
N SER A 40 2.46 26.45 10.82
CA SER A 40 1.27 25.61 10.77
C SER A 40 0.18 26.30 9.94
N PRO A 41 -0.55 25.58 9.07
CA PRO A 41 -1.66 26.17 8.34
C PRO A 41 -2.73 26.66 9.34
N PRO A 42 -3.35 27.82 9.10
CA PRO A 42 -4.43 28.31 9.95
C PRO A 42 -5.63 27.35 9.91
N PRO A 43 -6.40 27.22 11.01
CA PRO A 43 -7.61 26.42 11.01
C PRO A 43 -8.63 26.97 9.99
N PRO A 44 -9.42 26.11 9.33
CA PRO A 44 -10.44 26.57 8.39
C PRO A 44 -11.47 27.44 9.12
N THR A 45 -11.66 28.66 8.62
CA THR A 45 -12.79 29.51 8.98
C THR A 45 -14.09 28.85 8.49
N PRO A 46 -15.16 28.82 9.31
CA PRO A 46 -16.47 28.36 8.86
C PRO A 46 -17.03 29.39 7.88
N LYS A 47 -17.14 29.00 6.61
CA LYS A 47 -17.84 29.75 5.58
C LYS A 47 -19.35 29.60 5.80
N ASP A 48 -19.98 30.76 5.89
CA ASP A 48 -21.29 31.15 5.35
C ASP A 48 -22.38 30.08 5.24
N ALA A 49 -23.43 30.34 6.01
CA ALA A 49 -24.76 29.81 5.87
C ALA A 49 -25.31 30.01 4.44
N PRO A 50 -26.11 29.06 3.92
CA PRO A 50 -27.12 29.38 2.93
C PRO A 50 -28.48 29.59 3.59
N SER A 51 -29.08 30.71 3.19
CA SER A 51 -30.43 31.18 3.49
C SER A 51 -31.51 30.12 3.41
N THR A 52 -32.32 30.12 4.45
CA THR A 52 -33.67 29.58 4.53
C THR A 52 -34.61 30.35 3.61
N CYS A 53 -35.33 29.65 2.72
CA CYS A 53 -36.59 30.13 2.13
C CYS A 53 -37.68 29.06 2.34
N PRO A 54 -38.91 29.46 2.68
CA PRO A 54 -39.97 28.55 3.12
C PRO A 54 -40.85 28.06 1.95
N SER A 55 -41.43 26.87 2.08
CA SER A 55 -42.53 26.41 1.23
C SER A 55 -43.63 25.85 2.13
N GLU A 56 -44.81 26.45 2.04
CA GLU A 56 -46.04 26.07 2.75
C GLU A 56 -46.49 24.64 2.43
N PRO A 57 -47.19 23.97 3.38
CA PRO A 57 -47.91 22.74 3.11
C PRO A 57 -49.35 23.05 2.66
N ARG A 58 -49.79 22.46 1.55
CA ARG A 58 -51.19 22.48 1.14
C ARG A 58 -51.97 21.35 1.83
N ASN A 59 -52.96 21.80 2.59
CA ASN A 59 -53.91 21.05 3.41
C ASN A 59 -55.09 20.48 2.58
N GLY A 60 -55.75 19.44 3.12
CA GLY A 60 -57.05 18.88 2.68
C GLY A 60 -56.95 17.38 2.34
N ASN A 61 -57.06 16.42 3.26
CA ASN A 61 -58.20 16.03 4.10
C ASN A 61 -59.52 15.81 3.33
N PHE A 62 -59.88 14.55 3.05
CA PHE A 62 -61.27 14.11 3.24
C PHE A 62 -61.40 12.57 3.43
N GLN A 63 -61.77 12.23 4.67
CA GLN A 63 -62.56 11.11 5.21
C GLN A 63 -62.84 9.83 4.41
N SER A 64 -62.39 8.75 5.06
CA SER A 64 -63.01 7.43 5.24
C SER A 64 -64.55 7.38 5.21
N ILE A 65 -65.11 6.37 4.51
CA ILE A 65 -66.29 5.61 4.95
C ILE A 65 -66.18 4.15 4.50
N GLN A 66 -66.50 3.27 5.44
CA GLN A 66 -66.64 1.82 5.32
C GLN A 66 -67.95 1.46 4.59
N ALA A 67 -68.03 0.27 3.98
CA ALA A 67 -69.32 -0.37 3.71
C ALA A 67 -69.20 -1.90 3.68
N ASP A 68 -70.22 -2.49 4.30
CA ASP A 68 -70.46 -3.88 4.66
C ASP A 68 -70.96 -4.79 3.51
N THR A 69 -70.63 -6.08 3.65
CA THR A 69 -71.33 -7.35 3.35
C THR A 69 -72.58 -7.50 2.42
N ILE A 70 -72.43 -8.39 1.39
CA ILE A 70 -73.31 -9.47 0.76
C ILE A 70 -74.75 -9.20 0.20
N PRO A 71 -75.44 -10.11 -0.57
CA PRO A 71 -75.07 -11.20 -1.52
C PRO A 71 -75.92 -11.27 -2.85
N THR A 72 -75.58 -12.21 -3.76
CA THR A 72 -76.48 -13.13 -4.53
C THR A 72 -76.44 -13.11 -6.08
N ASN A 73 -76.14 -14.31 -6.63
CA ASN A 73 -76.47 -14.97 -7.92
C ASN A 73 -76.95 -14.20 -9.16
N GLY A 74 -76.41 -14.57 -10.32
CA GLY A 74 -77.17 -14.54 -11.58
C GLY A 74 -76.40 -14.71 -12.89
N VAL A 75 -76.29 -15.97 -13.34
CA VAL A 75 -76.44 -16.40 -14.75
C VAL A 75 -75.27 -16.21 -15.75
N GLN A 76 -75.02 -17.33 -16.42
CA GLN A 76 -74.06 -17.63 -17.48
C GLN A 76 -74.30 -16.81 -18.75
N SER A 77 -73.21 -16.48 -19.46
CA SER A 77 -73.18 -16.47 -20.92
C SER A 77 -71.73 -16.59 -21.39
N SER A 78 -71.36 -17.81 -21.76
CA SER A 78 -70.15 -18.15 -22.49
C SER A 78 -70.19 -17.54 -23.89
N VAL A 79 -69.29 -16.60 -24.16
CA VAL A 79 -68.94 -16.15 -25.51
C VAL A 79 -67.54 -16.68 -25.80
N PRO A 80 -67.29 -17.29 -26.98
CA PRO A 80 -65.99 -17.88 -27.26
C PRO A 80 -64.93 -16.79 -27.32
N ASP A 81 -63.88 -17.01 -26.53
CA ASP A 81 -62.71 -16.17 -26.37
C ASP A 81 -62.03 -15.98 -27.74
N LYS A 82 -62.23 -14.79 -28.30
CA LYS A 82 -61.58 -14.37 -29.54
C LYS A 82 -60.17 -13.97 -29.14
N ALA A 83 -59.23 -14.90 -29.28
CA ALA A 83 -57.81 -14.72 -28.99
C ALA A 83 -57.34 -13.30 -29.32
N ALA A 84 -57.09 -12.53 -28.27
CA ALA A 84 -56.65 -11.15 -28.37
C ALA A 84 -55.28 -11.11 -29.07
N PRO A 85 -55.07 -10.27 -30.10
CA PRO A 85 -53.80 -10.15 -30.81
C PRO A 85 -52.69 -9.47 -29.98
N GLY A 86 -52.87 -9.32 -28.65
CA GLY A 86 -51.95 -8.61 -27.76
C GLY A 86 -50.91 -9.48 -27.03
N THR A 87 -51.13 -10.80 -26.91
CA THR A 87 -50.26 -11.68 -26.11
C THR A 87 -48.89 -11.89 -26.75
N ALA A 88 -48.85 -12.19 -28.05
CA ALA A 88 -47.61 -12.46 -28.77
C ALA A 88 -46.66 -11.24 -28.86
N THR A 89 -47.16 -10.01 -28.74
CA THR A 89 -46.33 -8.79 -28.70
C THR A 89 -45.78 -8.50 -27.32
N ASP A 90 -46.53 -8.81 -26.27
CA ASP A 90 -46.07 -8.63 -24.89
C ASP A 90 -45.07 -9.70 -24.47
N ASP A 91 -45.24 -10.95 -24.94
CA ASP A 91 -44.26 -12.03 -24.75
C ASP A 91 -42.90 -11.69 -25.37
N LYS A 92 -42.89 -11.09 -26.57
CA LYS A 92 -41.67 -10.64 -27.25
C LYS A 92 -40.95 -9.54 -26.48
N ARG A 93 -41.70 -8.62 -25.87
CA ARG A 93 -41.13 -7.52 -25.04
C ARG A 93 -40.57 -8.06 -23.74
N ALA A 94 -41.29 -8.97 -23.08
CA ALA A 94 -40.82 -9.63 -21.87
C ALA A 94 -39.51 -10.38 -22.12
N PHE A 95 -39.43 -11.16 -23.19
CA PHE A 95 -38.21 -11.87 -23.57
C PHE A 95 -37.05 -10.92 -23.90
N ALA A 96 -37.32 -9.79 -24.56
CA ALA A 96 -36.30 -8.79 -24.84
C ALA A 96 -35.76 -8.15 -23.55
N LEU A 97 -36.63 -7.84 -22.58
CA LEU A 97 -36.25 -7.29 -21.27
C LEU A 97 -35.42 -8.30 -20.47
N GLU A 98 -35.86 -9.55 -20.40
CA GLU A 98 -35.12 -10.63 -19.73
C GLU A 98 -33.74 -10.82 -20.36
N ARG A 99 -33.65 -10.86 -21.69
CA ARG A 99 -32.37 -10.92 -22.40
C ARG A 99 -31.47 -9.75 -22.01
N THR A 100 -31.99 -8.52 -21.95
CA THR A 100 -31.18 -7.36 -21.55
C THR A 100 -30.73 -7.44 -20.09
N SER A 101 -31.59 -7.91 -19.19
CA SER A 101 -31.26 -8.06 -17.77
C SER A 101 -30.20 -9.14 -17.55
N LEU A 102 -30.28 -10.26 -18.28
CA LEU A 102 -29.24 -11.29 -18.26
C LEU A 102 -27.91 -10.77 -18.78
N LEU A 103 -27.91 -10.04 -19.89
CA LEU A 103 -26.68 -9.42 -20.42
C LEU A 103 -26.07 -8.41 -19.44
N GLN A 104 -26.90 -7.64 -18.74
CA GLN A 104 -26.44 -6.72 -17.70
C GLN A 104 -25.80 -7.45 -16.53
N GLN A 105 -26.45 -8.50 -16.02
CA GLN A 105 -25.92 -9.27 -14.89
C GLN A 105 -24.60 -9.97 -15.24
N LEU A 106 -24.54 -10.62 -16.41
CA LEU A 106 -23.32 -11.26 -16.88
C LEU A 106 -22.16 -10.26 -17.03
N GLU A 107 -22.45 -9.07 -17.58
CA GLU A 107 -21.43 -8.02 -17.69
C GLU A 107 -20.96 -7.57 -16.31
N ILE A 108 -21.88 -7.35 -15.36
CA ILE A 108 -21.53 -6.94 -13.99
C ILE A 108 -20.66 -7.99 -13.30
N ASP A 109 -21.05 -9.26 -13.35
CA ASP A 109 -20.28 -10.34 -12.75
C ASP A 109 -18.88 -10.44 -13.38
N ARG A 110 -18.79 -10.22 -14.69
CA ARG A 110 -17.51 -10.15 -15.40
C ARG A 110 -16.68 -8.92 -14.99
N ILE A 111 -17.28 -7.75 -14.79
CA ILE A 111 -16.57 -6.54 -14.33
C ILE A 111 -16.02 -6.74 -12.91
N LEU A 112 -16.84 -7.32 -12.03
CA LEU A 112 -16.48 -7.52 -10.63
C LEU A 112 -15.41 -8.61 -10.45
N SER A 113 -15.40 -9.62 -11.33
CA SER A 113 -14.38 -10.67 -11.35
C SER A 113 -13.11 -10.30 -12.11
N ALA A 114 -13.15 -9.28 -12.97
CA ALA A 114 -12.00 -8.81 -13.74
C ALA A 114 -10.87 -8.31 -12.82
N PHE A 115 -9.63 -8.40 -13.32
CA PHE A 115 -8.47 -8.01 -12.55
C PHE A 115 -8.38 -6.49 -12.39
N ARG A 116 -8.71 -5.98 -11.18
CA ARG A 116 -8.84 -4.53 -10.88
C ARG A 116 -7.60 -3.68 -11.19
N LEU A 117 -6.41 -4.28 -11.25
CA LEU A 117 -5.16 -3.58 -11.55
C LEU A 117 -4.92 -3.43 -13.06
N ASN A 118 -5.60 -4.22 -13.90
CA ASN A 118 -5.51 -4.15 -15.36
C ASN A 118 -6.77 -3.52 -15.98
N PRO A 119 -6.71 -2.25 -16.41
CA PRO A 119 -7.84 -1.57 -17.07
C PRO A 119 -8.27 -2.20 -18.39
N TYR A 120 -7.35 -2.84 -19.13
CA TYR A 120 -7.67 -3.49 -20.41
C TYR A 120 -8.60 -4.69 -20.21
N ASP A 121 -8.42 -5.44 -19.12
CA ASP A 121 -9.26 -6.58 -18.73
C ASP A 121 -10.66 -6.10 -18.28
N VAL A 122 -10.72 -5.00 -17.52
CA VAL A 122 -11.99 -4.41 -17.06
C VAL A 122 -12.82 -3.84 -18.23
N LEU A 123 -12.18 -3.26 -19.25
CA LEU A 123 -12.91 -2.73 -20.41
C LEU A 123 -13.04 -3.75 -21.55
N GLU A 124 -12.37 -4.90 -21.49
CA GLU A 124 -12.18 -5.88 -22.59
C GLU A 124 -11.81 -5.18 -23.91
N VAL A 125 -10.79 -4.32 -23.82
CA VAL A 125 -10.30 -3.56 -24.97
C VAL A 125 -9.06 -4.28 -25.53
N PRO A 126 -8.86 -4.31 -26.85
CA PRO A 126 -7.60 -4.79 -27.44
C PRO A 126 -6.39 -4.06 -26.86
N LEU A 127 -5.27 -4.76 -26.73
CA LEU A 127 -4.05 -4.19 -26.15
C LEU A 127 -3.47 -3.03 -26.99
N GLU A 128 -3.80 -2.97 -28.28
CA GLU A 128 -3.38 -1.92 -29.22
C GLU A 128 -4.49 -0.90 -29.53
N ALA A 129 -5.56 -0.85 -28.74
CA ALA A 129 -6.72 -0.02 -29.06
C ALA A 129 -6.45 1.49 -28.96
N ASP A 130 -6.99 2.26 -29.90
CA ASP A 130 -6.93 3.73 -29.87
C ASP A 130 -7.84 4.32 -28.77
N ASP A 131 -7.57 5.57 -28.38
CA ASP A 131 -8.43 6.33 -27.43
C ASP A 131 -9.89 6.41 -27.89
N LYS A 132 -10.12 6.44 -29.20
CA LYS A 132 -11.47 6.44 -29.80
C LYS A 132 -12.19 5.13 -29.53
N GLU A 133 -11.49 4.01 -29.63
CA GLU A 133 -12.03 2.68 -29.39
C GLU A 133 -12.31 2.46 -27.89
N ILE A 134 -11.38 2.88 -27.02
CA ILE A 134 -11.57 2.89 -25.56
C ILE A 134 -12.84 3.65 -25.19
N ASN A 135 -13.01 4.88 -25.71
CA ASN A 135 -14.19 5.69 -25.46
C ASN A 135 -15.48 5.06 -25.99
N LYS A 136 -15.43 4.43 -27.18
CA LYS A 136 -16.57 3.74 -27.78
C LYS A 136 -17.02 2.56 -26.93
N ILE A 137 -16.09 1.73 -26.48
CA ILE A 137 -16.36 0.56 -25.64
C ILE A 137 -16.88 1.01 -24.26
N TYR A 138 -16.24 2.01 -23.65
CA TYR A 138 -16.69 2.61 -22.40
C TYR A 138 -18.13 3.11 -22.49
N ARG A 139 -18.49 3.90 -23.51
CA ARG A 139 -19.86 4.41 -23.71
C ARG A 139 -20.88 3.29 -23.86
N LYS A 140 -20.54 2.24 -24.61
CA LYS A 140 -21.41 1.07 -24.80
C LYS A 140 -21.65 0.33 -23.49
N LYS A 141 -20.58 0.06 -22.73
CA LYS A 141 -20.65 -0.69 -21.47
C LYS A 141 -21.30 0.13 -20.35
N SER A 142 -20.93 1.39 -20.20
CA SER A 142 -21.50 2.29 -19.18
C SER A 142 -23.02 2.48 -19.34
N LEU A 143 -23.54 2.52 -20.56
CA LEU A 143 -24.98 2.59 -20.81
C LEU A 143 -25.70 1.29 -20.43
N LEU A 144 -25.04 0.14 -20.63
CA LEU A 144 -25.58 -1.17 -20.25
C LEU A 144 -25.68 -1.30 -18.73
N ILE A 145 -24.63 -0.92 -17.99
CA ILE A 145 -24.53 -1.07 -16.53
C ILE A 145 -24.80 0.22 -15.74
N HIS A 146 -25.48 1.20 -16.35
CA HIS A 146 -25.72 2.48 -15.69
C HIS A 146 -26.47 2.29 -14.36
N PRO A 147 -26.10 3.01 -13.28
CA PRO A 147 -26.70 2.84 -11.94
C PRO A 147 -28.23 3.06 -11.88
N ASP A 148 -28.79 3.79 -12.86
CA ASP A 148 -30.25 3.95 -13.02
C ASP A 148 -30.95 2.65 -13.44
N LYS A 149 -30.27 1.80 -14.23
CA LYS A 149 -30.80 0.54 -14.73
C LYS A 149 -30.46 -0.63 -13.81
N VAL A 150 -29.29 -0.57 -13.15
CA VAL A 150 -28.78 -1.66 -12.31
C VAL A 150 -28.29 -1.15 -10.96
N LYS A 151 -28.61 -1.88 -9.89
CA LYS A 151 -28.31 -1.47 -8.50
C LYS A 151 -26.82 -1.56 -8.11
N HIS A 152 -25.95 -2.06 -8.98
CA HIS A 152 -24.53 -2.29 -8.70
C HIS A 152 -23.66 -1.10 -9.12
N VAL A 153 -23.55 -0.10 -8.24
CA VAL A 153 -22.73 1.12 -8.48
C VAL A 153 -21.24 0.79 -8.64
N GLU A 154 -20.74 -0.24 -7.94
CA GLU A 154 -19.32 -0.62 -7.95
C GLU A 154 -18.79 -0.99 -9.35
N ALA A 155 -19.59 -1.71 -10.14
CA ALA A 155 -19.20 -2.11 -11.49
C ALA A 155 -19.03 -0.90 -12.42
N PHE A 156 -19.94 0.08 -12.28
CA PHE A 156 -19.87 1.33 -13.03
C PHE A 156 -18.63 2.16 -12.64
N ASP A 157 -18.32 2.25 -11.34
CA ASP A 157 -17.15 2.97 -10.85
C ASP A 157 -15.83 2.35 -11.31
N LEU A 158 -15.75 1.01 -11.33
CA LEU A 158 -14.60 0.29 -11.89
C LEU A 158 -14.42 0.58 -13.38
N LEU A 159 -15.51 0.54 -14.15
CA LEU A 159 -15.49 0.83 -15.58
C LEU A 159 -15.02 2.27 -15.85
N LYS A 160 -15.53 3.23 -15.09
CA LYS A 160 -15.15 4.64 -15.16
C LYS A 160 -13.68 4.84 -14.82
N LYS A 161 -13.20 4.22 -13.73
CA LYS A 161 -11.79 4.28 -13.33
C LYS A 161 -10.88 3.69 -14.39
N ALA A 162 -11.23 2.54 -14.97
CA ALA A 162 -10.46 1.90 -16.03
C ALA A 162 -10.35 2.82 -17.26
N SER A 163 -11.47 3.43 -17.69
CA SER A 163 -11.47 4.36 -18.83
C SER A 163 -10.60 5.59 -18.55
N SER A 164 -10.71 6.20 -17.36
CA SER A 164 -9.86 7.33 -17.00
C SER A 164 -8.37 6.97 -16.93
N HIS A 165 -8.04 5.73 -16.55
CA HIS A 165 -6.65 5.27 -16.48
C HIS A 165 -6.04 5.01 -17.85
N LEU A 166 -6.83 4.52 -18.81
CA LEU A 166 -6.38 4.31 -20.19
C LEU A 166 -6.31 5.61 -20.99
N LEU A 167 -7.11 6.62 -20.66
CA LEU A 167 -7.06 7.94 -21.31
C LEU A 167 -5.93 8.84 -20.78
N ASP A 168 -5.27 8.43 -19.69
CA ASP A 168 -4.11 9.13 -19.14
C ASP A 168 -2.83 8.56 -19.75
N GLU A 169 -2.15 9.36 -20.56
CA GLU A 169 -0.97 8.95 -21.33
C GLU A 169 0.17 8.39 -20.44
N GLU A 170 0.41 8.99 -19.27
CA GLU A 170 1.49 8.55 -18.38
C GLU A 170 1.19 7.17 -17.81
N LYS A 171 -0.04 6.98 -17.32
CA LYS A 171 -0.50 5.71 -16.76
C LYS A 171 -0.61 4.64 -17.84
N ARG A 172 -1.15 5.00 -19.00
CA ARG A 172 -1.24 4.11 -20.16
C ARG A 172 0.13 3.63 -20.60
N LYS A 173 1.14 4.52 -20.68
CA LYS A 173 2.50 4.15 -21.03
C LYS A 173 3.08 3.08 -20.10
N THR A 174 2.92 3.23 -18.77
CA THR A 174 3.41 2.22 -17.82
C THR A 174 2.71 0.86 -17.97
N LEU A 175 1.43 0.87 -18.32
CA LEU A 175 0.68 -0.35 -18.60
C LEU A 175 1.15 -1.00 -19.91
N ASP A 176 1.34 -0.19 -20.95
CA ASP A 176 1.78 -0.66 -22.26
C ASP A 176 3.18 -1.25 -22.18
N GLU A 177 4.09 -0.66 -21.40
CA GLU A 177 5.40 -1.26 -21.08
C GLU A 177 5.26 -2.64 -20.44
N THR A 178 4.36 -2.78 -19.45
CA THR A 178 4.08 -4.08 -18.80
C THR A 178 3.49 -5.09 -19.79
N VAL A 179 2.62 -4.65 -20.70
CA VAL A 179 2.03 -5.50 -21.74
C VAL A 179 3.10 -5.94 -22.76
N MET A 180 4.03 -5.06 -23.13
CA MET A 180 5.14 -5.40 -24.01
C MET A 180 6.06 -6.42 -23.36
N ASP A 181 6.38 -6.27 -22.07
CA ASP A 181 7.18 -7.25 -21.32
C ASP A 181 6.48 -8.62 -21.25
N ALA A 182 5.16 -8.62 -21.00
CA ALA A 182 4.35 -9.83 -21.04
C ALA A 182 4.34 -10.50 -22.43
N ARG A 183 4.21 -9.71 -23.50
CA ARG A 183 4.33 -10.19 -24.88
C ARG A 183 5.68 -10.88 -25.12
N LEU A 184 6.78 -10.27 -24.69
CA LEU A 184 8.12 -10.85 -24.83
C LEU A 184 8.26 -12.16 -24.04
N MET A 185 7.66 -12.24 -22.85
CA MET A 185 7.63 -13.45 -22.05
C MET A 185 6.90 -14.58 -22.78
N VAL A 186 5.73 -14.32 -23.37
CA VAL A 186 4.98 -15.33 -24.14
C VAL A 186 5.76 -15.76 -25.40
N LEU A 187 6.39 -14.82 -26.13
CA LEU A 187 7.23 -15.18 -27.29
C LEU A 187 8.38 -16.10 -26.88
N LYS A 188 9.01 -15.84 -25.73
CA LYS A 188 10.07 -16.68 -25.17
C LYS A 188 9.57 -18.07 -24.80
N GLU A 189 8.40 -18.19 -24.18
CA GLU A 189 7.79 -19.48 -23.84
C GLU A 189 7.46 -20.31 -25.08
N LEU A 190 7.05 -19.65 -26.17
CA LEU A 190 6.82 -20.27 -27.47
C LEU A 190 8.10 -20.52 -28.27
N ASN A 191 9.26 -20.15 -27.71
CA ASN A 191 10.58 -20.25 -28.32
C ASN A 191 10.64 -19.56 -29.71
N LEU A 192 9.96 -18.42 -29.83
CA LEU A 192 9.96 -17.55 -31.00
C LEU A 192 10.92 -16.36 -30.81
N ALA A 193 11.28 -15.71 -31.91
CA ALA A 193 12.11 -14.51 -31.85
C ALA A 193 11.32 -13.33 -31.28
N PHE A 194 11.97 -12.47 -30.50
CA PHE A 194 11.33 -11.25 -29.97
C PHE A 194 10.88 -10.27 -31.07
N ALA A 195 11.49 -10.37 -32.25
CA ALA A 195 11.13 -9.58 -33.44
C ALA A 195 9.97 -10.18 -34.25
N THR A 196 9.33 -11.25 -33.77
CA THR A 196 8.14 -11.82 -34.42
C THR A 196 7.04 -10.75 -34.52
N ALA A 197 6.48 -10.62 -35.73
CA ALA A 197 5.40 -9.68 -36.01
C ALA A 197 4.07 -10.14 -35.39
N TYR A 198 3.12 -9.21 -35.22
CA TYR A 198 1.81 -9.51 -34.62
C TYR A 198 0.92 -10.39 -35.50
N ASP A 199 1.11 -10.34 -36.81
CA ASP A 199 0.36 -11.07 -37.84
C ASP A 199 1.02 -12.39 -38.26
N ASP A 200 2.05 -12.84 -37.54
CA ASP A 200 2.74 -14.09 -37.86
C ASP A 200 1.74 -15.26 -37.82
N PRO A 201 1.61 -16.07 -38.90
CA PRO A 201 0.68 -17.19 -38.96
C PRO A 201 0.92 -18.22 -37.85
N ARG A 202 2.12 -18.26 -37.26
CA ARG A 202 2.43 -19.09 -36.10
C ARG A 202 1.64 -18.70 -34.85
N LEU A 203 1.14 -17.47 -34.75
CA LEU A 203 0.37 -16.98 -33.60
C LEU A 203 -1.14 -17.22 -33.75
N ALA A 204 -1.63 -17.47 -34.97
CA ALA A 204 -3.06 -17.50 -35.28
C ALA A 204 -3.81 -18.73 -34.73
N ASN A 205 -3.18 -19.90 -34.69
CA ASN A 205 -3.85 -21.18 -34.35
C ASN A 205 -3.44 -21.73 -32.98
N LEU A 206 -3.12 -20.87 -32.02
CA LEU A 206 -2.74 -21.29 -30.67
C LEU A 206 -3.98 -21.56 -29.80
N SER A 207 -3.86 -22.57 -28.92
CA SER A 207 -4.82 -22.84 -27.84
C SER A 207 -4.07 -22.85 -26.50
N PRO A 208 -4.40 -21.97 -25.54
CA PRO A 208 -5.20 -20.75 -25.65
C PRO A 208 -4.67 -19.76 -26.69
N SER A 209 -5.52 -18.83 -27.13
CA SER A 209 -5.20 -17.86 -28.19
C SER A 209 -4.03 -16.94 -27.79
N TRP A 210 -3.40 -16.31 -28.79
CA TRP A 210 -2.31 -15.37 -28.57
C TRP A 210 -2.70 -14.25 -27.57
N GLU A 211 -3.85 -13.61 -27.78
CA GLU A 211 -4.30 -12.54 -26.89
C GLU A 211 -4.55 -13.02 -25.46
N GLU A 212 -5.14 -14.20 -25.29
CA GLU A 212 -5.39 -14.77 -23.96
C GLU A 212 -4.09 -15.09 -23.23
N ARG A 213 -3.08 -15.61 -23.94
CA ARG A 213 -1.74 -15.84 -23.36
C ARG A 213 -1.09 -14.55 -22.91
N VAL A 214 -1.13 -13.51 -23.75
CA VAL A 214 -0.57 -12.20 -23.40
C VAL A 214 -1.33 -11.61 -22.22
N ARG A 215 -2.67 -11.62 -22.20
CA ARG A 215 -3.46 -11.15 -21.05
C ARG A 215 -3.14 -11.91 -19.76
N ALA A 216 -2.97 -13.23 -19.84
CA ALA A 216 -2.59 -14.05 -18.70
C ALA A 216 -1.19 -13.69 -18.18
N ALA A 217 -0.20 -13.57 -19.08
CA ALA A 217 1.15 -13.15 -18.72
C ALA A 217 1.20 -11.73 -18.13
N THR A 218 0.43 -10.79 -18.68
CA THR A 218 0.31 -9.42 -18.14
C THR A 218 -0.25 -9.47 -16.72
N LYS A 219 -1.28 -10.27 -16.47
CA LYS A 219 -1.88 -10.43 -15.14
C LYS A 219 -0.86 -10.98 -14.14
N GLU A 220 -0.12 -12.03 -14.50
CA GLU A 220 0.92 -12.61 -13.64
C GLU A 220 2.03 -11.60 -13.32
N LEU A 221 2.53 -10.89 -14.34
CA LEU A 221 3.59 -9.88 -14.15
C LEU A 221 3.14 -8.76 -13.19
N MET A 222 1.91 -8.27 -13.36
CA MET A 222 1.34 -7.26 -12.47
C MET A 222 1.15 -7.77 -11.02
N VAL A 223 0.76 -9.02 -10.85
CA VAL A 223 0.64 -9.65 -9.51
C VAL A 223 2.01 -9.77 -8.86
N ASP A 224 3.01 -10.22 -9.61
CA ASP A 224 4.39 -10.37 -9.14
C ASP A 224 5.01 -9.03 -8.76
N ASP A 225 4.80 -7.98 -9.55
CA ASP A 225 5.29 -6.64 -9.25
C ASP A 225 4.63 -6.04 -8.01
N GLU A 226 3.32 -6.23 -7.84
CA GLU A 226 2.63 -5.79 -6.62
C GLU A 226 3.11 -6.57 -5.40
N LEU A 227 3.35 -7.88 -5.54
CA LEU A 227 3.91 -8.70 -4.46
C LEU A 227 5.34 -8.25 -4.10
N ARG A 228 6.15 -7.93 -5.11
CA ARG A 228 7.52 -7.41 -4.96
C ARG A 228 7.50 -6.05 -4.27
N ARG A 229 6.62 -5.15 -4.70
CA ARG A 229 6.42 -3.82 -4.09
C ARG A 229 6.04 -3.94 -2.62
N ARG A 230 5.07 -4.80 -2.28
CA ARG A 230 4.65 -5.04 -0.88
C ARG A 230 5.76 -5.62 -0.02
N LYS A 231 6.55 -6.56 -0.55
CA LYS A 231 7.71 -7.13 0.15
C LYS A 231 8.79 -6.08 0.37
N ALA A 232 9.10 -5.26 -0.63
CA ALA A 232 10.09 -4.20 -0.54
C ALA A 232 9.71 -3.16 0.52
N ILE A 233 8.46 -2.70 0.54
CA ILE A 233 7.93 -1.78 1.57
C ILE A 233 8.09 -2.40 2.96
N ARG A 234 7.66 -3.66 3.14
CA ARG A 234 7.78 -4.35 4.43
C ARG A 234 9.23 -4.41 4.92
N ILE A 235 10.16 -4.79 4.04
CA ILE A 235 11.58 -4.89 4.37
C ILE A 235 12.14 -3.49 4.71
N GLN A 236 11.80 -2.47 3.94
CA GLN A 236 12.24 -1.09 4.18
C GLN A 236 11.78 -0.59 5.55
N HIS A 237 10.51 -0.80 5.91
CA HIS A 237 9.99 -0.43 7.23
C HIS A 237 10.71 -1.17 8.37
N GLN A 238 11.03 -2.45 8.19
CA GLN A 238 11.80 -3.22 9.17
C GLN A 238 13.22 -2.69 9.32
N GLN A 239 13.91 -2.42 8.20
CA GLN A 239 15.25 -1.86 8.18
C GLN A 239 15.30 -0.46 8.79
N GLU A 240 14.31 0.39 8.52
CA GLU A 240 14.19 1.71 9.12
C GLU A 240 13.98 1.62 10.64
N GLY A 241 13.11 0.70 11.08
CA GLY A 241 12.89 0.43 12.51
C GLY A 241 14.13 -0.12 13.22
N GLU A 242 14.88 -1.02 12.59
CA GLU A 242 16.15 -1.52 13.12
C GLU A 242 17.22 -0.43 13.18
N ALA A 243 17.32 0.40 12.13
CA ALA A 243 18.24 1.53 12.09
C ALA A 243 17.88 2.56 13.17
N HIS A 244 16.59 2.83 13.41
CA HIS A 244 16.14 3.71 14.49
C HIS A 244 16.55 3.16 15.86
N ARG A 245 16.21 1.89 16.16
CA ARG A 245 16.58 1.24 17.44
C ARG A 245 18.09 1.25 17.66
N LYS A 246 18.88 1.00 16.62
CA LYS A 246 20.34 1.02 16.71
C LYS A 246 20.89 2.43 16.96
N ARG A 247 20.30 3.47 16.36
CA ARG A 247 20.66 4.87 16.62
C ARG A 247 20.35 5.26 18.06
N GLU A 248 19.16 4.91 18.56
CA GLU A 248 18.76 5.18 19.95
C GLU A 248 19.67 4.46 20.96
N GLN A 249 19.96 3.17 20.74
CA GLN A 249 20.89 2.41 21.59
C GLN A 249 22.30 3.02 21.61
N ALA A 250 22.81 3.48 20.46
CA ALA A 250 24.12 4.12 20.39
C ALA A 250 24.14 5.48 21.11
N VAL A 251 23.04 6.24 21.06
CA VAL A 251 22.89 7.48 21.82
C VAL A 251 22.83 7.20 23.31
N GLU A 252 22.04 6.21 23.73
CA GLU A 252 21.92 5.83 25.14
C GLU A 252 23.24 5.27 25.70
N GLU A 253 23.96 4.46 24.92
CA GLU A 253 25.27 3.96 25.35
C GLU A 253 26.29 5.09 25.48
N ARG A 254 26.31 6.05 24.54
CA ARG A 254 27.15 7.25 24.65
C ARG A 254 26.78 8.08 25.87
N LYS A 255 25.48 8.26 26.12
CA LYS A 255 24.97 8.97 27.30
C LYS A 255 25.39 8.26 28.58
N ARG A 256 25.17 6.95 28.68
CA ARG A 256 25.60 6.11 29.81
C ARG A 256 27.10 6.20 30.05
N LYS A 257 27.91 6.14 28.99
CA LYS A 257 29.38 6.26 29.11
C LYS A 257 29.79 7.66 29.58
N ALA A 258 29.18 8.70 29.03
CA ALA A 258 29.42 10.08 29.46
C ALA A 258 29.02 10.32 30.92
N GLU A 259 27.89 9.77 31.37
CA GLU A 259 27.44 9.82 32.77
C GLU A 259 28.41 9.08 33.70
N GLN A 260 28.89 7.90 33.31
CA GLN A 260 29.89 7.16 34.09
C GLN A 260 31.23 7.90 34.18
N GLU A 261 31.69 8.49 33.08
CA GLU A 261 32.92 9.31 33.06
C GLU A 261 32.76 10.57 33.92
N ALA A 262 31.61 11.24 33.84
CA ALA A 262 31.30 12.38 34.69
C ALA A 262 31.26 12.01 36.18
N ALA A 263 30.64 10.88 36.54
CA ALA A 263 30.64 10.38 37.91
C ALA A 263 32.04 9.96 38.39
N TRP A 264 32.85 9.37 37.51
CA TRP A 264 34.25 9.06 37.78
C TRP A 264 35.05 10.34 38.05
N GLU A 265 34.91 11.38 37.24
CA GLU A 265 35.61 12.66 37.46
C GLU A 265 35.11 13.37 38.73
N GLN A 266 33.81 13.34 39.06
CA GLN A 266 33.31 13.92 40.32
C GLN A 266 33.93 13.25 41.56
N THR A 267 34.17 11.94 41.50
CA THR A 267 34.81 11.19 42.60
C THR A 267 36.33 11.27 42.59
N ARG A 268 36.94 11.99 41.63
CA ARG A 268 38.39 12.12 41.49
C ARG A 268 39.05 12.74 42.70
N ASP A 269 38.55 13.86 43.20
CA ASP A 269 39.19 14.58 44.30
C ASP A 269 39.21 13.75 45.59
N HIS A 270 38.12 13.01 45.85
CA HIS A 270 38.05 12.02 46.92
C HIS A 270 39.09 10.91 46.73
N ARG A 271 39.15 10.28 45.54
CA ARG A 271 40.15 9.24 45.26
C ARG A 271 41.60 9.74 45.38
N VAL A 272 41.87 10.97 44.93
CA VAL A 272 43.19 11.61 45.02
C VAL A 272 43.53 11.92 46.48
N ALA A 273 42.55 12.37 47.28
CA ALA A 273 42.72 12.58 48.71
C ALA A 273 43.02 11.26 49.44
N ASP A 274 42.29 10.19 49.14
CA ASP A 274 42.49 8.85 49.70
C ASP A 274 43.87 8.28 49.32
N TRP A 275 44.30 8.45 48.05
CA TRP A 275 45.64 8.05 47.61
C TRP A 275 46.76 8.84 48.30
N ARG A 276 46.59 10.17 48.43
CA ARG A 276 47.53 11.01 49.20
C ARG A 276 47.60 10.60 50.68
N ALA A 277 46.48 10.20 51.27
CA ALA A 277 46.41 9.71 52.64
C ALA A 277 47.11 8.35 52.81
N PHE A 278 46.89 7.41 51.88
CA PHE A 278 47.58 6.11 51.85
C PHE A 278 49.10 6.26 51.73
N GLN A 279 49.57 7.15 50.85
CA GLN A 279 51.00 7.42 50.69
C GLN A 279 51.62 8.04 51.95
N LYS A 280 50.87 8.89 52.67
CA LYS A 280 51.28 9.44 53.98
C LYS A 280 51.21 8.40 55.10
N GLY A 281 50.31 7.42 55.00
CA GLY A 281 50.14 6.30 55.94
C GLY A 281 51.28 5.27 55.92
N GLY A 282 52.15 5.29 54.91
CA GLY A 282 53.36 4.45 54.85
C GLY A 282 54.44 4.77 55.89
N LYS A 283 54.23 5.75 56.77
CA LYS A 283 55.19 6.11 57.85
C LYS A 283 54.53 6.29 59.22
N LYS A 284 54.35 5.16 59.93
CA LYS A 284 54.47 4.90 61.41
C LYS A 284 53.44 3.82 61.81
N LYS A 285 53.69 2.81 62.64
CA LYS A 285 54.65 2.59 63.75
C LYS A 285 54.70 1.08 64.02
N LYS A 286 55.87 0.51 64.32
CA LYS A 286 56.00 -0.80 64.98
C LYS A 286 55.21 -0.72 66.30
N SER A 287 54.07 -1.43 66.41
CA SER A 287 53.46 -1.69 67.70
C SER A 287 54.33 -2.74 68.39
N ASP A 288 55.04 -2.30 69.41
CA ASP A 288 55.59 -3.19 70.41
C ASP A 288 54.40 -3.87 71.08
N ASN A 289 54.23 -5.17 70.81
CA ASN A 289 53.41 -6.03 71.64
C ASN A 289 54.34 -7.08 72.22
N VAL A 290 54.89 -6.79 73.40
CA VAL A 290 55.48 -7.77 74.27
C VAL A 290 54.85 -7.65 75.65
N LEU A 291 54.28 -8.79 76.07
CA LEU A 291 53.88 -9.21 77.43
C LEU A 291 52.65 -8.57 78.10
N GLY A 292 51.62 -9.41 78.20
CA GLY A 292 50.44 -9.30 79.05
C GLY A 292 49.58 -10.55 78.86
#